data_AF-A0A261GGJ1-F1
#
_entry.id   AF-A0A261GGJ1-F1
#
_cell.length_a   1.000
_cell.length_b   1.000
_cell.length_c   1.000
_cell.angle_alpha   90.00
_cell.angle_beta   90.00
_cell.angle_gamma   90.00
#
_symmetry.space_group_name_H-M   'P 1'
#
loop_
_entity.id
_entity.type
_entity.pdbx_description
1 polymer ?
#
loop_
_entity_poly.entity_id
_entity_poly.type
_entity_poly.pdbx_seq_one_letter_code
_entity_poly.pdbx_strand_id
1 'polypeptide(L)'
;ASARVVGLPWALRAASGGGGRGLKVAGRLDEVADLYDSAVREATGAFGRGDCYAEQFLDKPRHVEAQVLADSHGNVVVLGTRDCSLQRRNQKLVEEAPAPFLTDDQRARVHASARAICAAAGYTGAGTVEFLLSQDGVL
;
A
#
# COMPACT_ATOMS: atom_id res chain seq x y z
N ALA A 1 18.97 -10.41 -7.74
CA ALA A 1 19.55 -10.87 -6.45
C ALA A 1 18.53 -10.86 -5.29
N SER A 2 17.44 -10.10 -5.37
CA SER A 2 16.44 -9.92 -4.30
C SER A 2 15.52 -11.13 -4.03
N ALA A 3 15.53 -12.15 -4.90
CA ALA A 3 14.56 -13.25 -4.90
C ALA A 3 14.62 -14.26 -3.75
N ARG A 4 15.72 -14.30 -3.01
CA ARG A 4 15.94 -15.34 -2.01
C ARG A 4 15.53 -14.96 -0.58
N VAL A 5 15.24 -13.69 -0.32
CA VAL A 5 14.92 -13.21 1.05
C VAL A 5 13.40 -13.13 1.27
N VAL A 6 12.62 -12.88 0.22
CA VAL A 6 11.15 -12.76 0.27
C VAL A 6 10.58 -13.85 -0.62
N GLY A 7 9.85 -14.81 -0.01
CA GLY A 7 9.19 -15.89 -0.75
C GLY A 7 8.20 -15.38 -1.79
N LEU A 8 7.90 -16.21 -2.79
CA LEU A 8 6.81 -15.98 -3.74
C LEU A 8 5.44 -16.22 -3.07
N PRO A 9 4.33 -15.68 -3.60
CA PRO A 9 4.22 -14.83 -4.80
C PRO A 9 4.65 -13.37 -4.61
N TRP A 10 4.96 -12.69 -5.71
CA TRP A 10 5.36 -11.28 -5.75
C TRP A 10 4.38 -10.41 -6.52
N ALA A 11 4.17 -9.20 -6.03
CA ALA A 11 3.51 -8.12 -6.75
C ALA A 11 4.55 -7.23 -7.42
N LEU A 12 4.46 -7.08 -8.75
CA LEU A 12 5.26 -6.15 -9.54
C LEU A 12 4.42 -4.89 -9.78
N ARG A 13 4.94 -3.72 -9.40
CA ARG A 13 4.23 -2.43 -9.47
C ARG A 13 5.08 -1.34 -10.10
N ALA A 14 4.40 -0.39 -10.75
CA ALA A 14 5.00 0.86 -11.18
C ALA A 14 5.31 1.76 -9.98
N ALA A 15 6.50 2.37 -9.94
CA ALA A 15 6.94 3.27 -8.88
C ALA A 15 6.18 4.59 -8.88
N SER A 16 5.81 5.10 -10.05
CA SER A 16 5.05 6.35 -10.23
C SER A 16 3.57 6.12 -10.55
N GLY A 17 3.08 4.88 -10.42
CA GLY A 17 1.70 4.53 -10.77
C GLY A 17 0.70 4.83 -9.66
N GLY A 18 -0.55 5.07 -10.06
CA GLY A 18 -1.68 5.29 -9.13
C GLY A 18 -2.96 4.66 -9.66
N GLY A 19 -3.92 4.38 -8.77
CA GLY A 19 -5.23 3.87 -9.15
C GLY A 19 -5.26 2.41 -9.62
N GLY A 20 -4.43 1.55 -9.02
CA GLY A 20 -4.57 0.11 -9.21
C GLY A 20 -4.17 -0.46 -10.57
N ARG A 21 -3.57 0.35 -11.45
CA ARG A 21 -3.06 -0.07 -12.77
C ARG A 21 -1.61 -0.55 -12.68
N GLY A 22 -1.20 -1.45 -13.59
CA GLY A 22 0.18 -1.93 -13.66
C GLY A 22 0.59 -2.97 -12.63
N LEU A 23 -0.35 -3.55 -11.86
CA LEU A 23 -0.05 -4.64 -10.94
C LEU A 23 0.03 -5.98 -11.70
N LYS A 24 1.18 -6.67 -11.62
CA LYS A 24 1.35 -8.06 -12.07
C LYS A 24 1.69 -8.95 -10.88
N VAL A 25 1.16 -10.17 -10.84
CA VAL A 25 1.45 -11.14 -9.78
C VAL A 25 2.26 -12.29 -10.35
N ALA A 26 3.46 -12.50 -9.82
CA ALA A 26 4.34 -13.61 -10.17
C ALA A 26 4.33 -14.65 -9.04
N GLY A 27 3.76 -15.82 -9.28
CA GLY A 27 3.79 -17.00 -8.41
C GLY A 27 4.98 -17.92 -8.64
N ARG A 28 5.73 -17.75 -9.73
CA ARG A 28 6.94 -18.55 -10.05
C ARG A 28 8.12 -17.64 -10.43
N LEU A 29 9.35 -18.12 -10.27
CA LEU A 29 10.54 -17.30 -10.56
C LEU A 29 10.79 -17.09 -12.05
N ASP A 30 10.42 -18.06 -12.88
CA ASP A 30 10.66 -18.06 -14.32
C ASP A 30 9.73 -17.12 -15.09
N GLU A 31 8.58 -16.74 -14.51
CA GLU A 31 7.67 -15.74 -15.09
C GLU A 31 7.97 -14.30 -14.67
N VAL A 32 8.86 -14.09 -13.69
CA VAL A 32 9.16 -12.75 -13.14
C VAL A 32 9.66 -11.81 -14.24
N ALA A 33 10.56 -12.26 -15.11
CA ALA A 33 11.14 -11.42 -16.16
C ALA A 33 10.06 -10.92 -17.13
N ASP A 34 9.24 -11.82 -17.67
CA ASP A 34 8.19 -11.49 -18.63
C ASP A 34 7.12 -10.57 -18.02
N LEU A 35 6.72 -10.84 -16.77
CA LEU A 35 5.75 -10.02 -16.05
C LEU A 35 6.30 -8.64 -15.71
N TYR A 36 7.59 -8.55 -15.37
CA TYR A 36 8.27 -7.28 -15.10
C TYR A 36 8.33 -6.42 -16.37
N ASP A 37 8.77 -6.98 -17.50
CA ASP A 37 8.79 -6.27 -18.79
C ASP A 37 7.38 -5.80 -19.20
N SER A 38 6.36 -6.62 -18.93
CA SER A 38 4.97 -6.21 -19.13
C SER A 38 4.57 -5.04 -18.24
N ALA A 39 4.99 -5.02 -16.97
CA ALA A 39 4.69 -3.92 -16.04
C ALA A 39 5.39 -2.62 -16.47
N VAL A 40 6.66 -2.70 -16.89
CA VAL A 40 7.44 -1.56 -17.38
C VAL A 40 6.79 -0.93 -18.61
N ARG A 41 6.33 -1.74 -19.58
CA ARG A 41 5.63 -1.23 -20.76
C ARG A 41 4.34 -0.49 -20.41
N GLU A 42 3.53 -1.06 -19.51
CA GLU A 42 2.28 -0.45 -19.04
C GLU A 42 2.56 0.87 -18.28
N ALA A 43 3.56 0.86 -17.40
CA ALA A 43 3.98 2.03 -16.64
C ALA A 43 4.48 3.16 -17.56
N THR A 44 5.33 2.83 -18.53
CA THR A 44 5.85 3.79 -19.51
C THR A 44 4.73 4.41 -20.33
N GLY A 45 3.79 3.59 -20.82
CA GLY A 45 2.65 4.06 -21.61
C GLY A 45 1.67 4.91 -20.81
N ALA A 46 1.42 4.59 -19.54
CA ALA A 46 0.44 5.28 -18.71
C ALA A 46 0.98 6.52 -17.98
N PHE A 47 2.25 6.49 -17.54
CA PHE A 47 2.84 7.48 -16.65
C PHE A 47 4.12 8.13 -17.20
N GLY A 48 4.58 7.72 -18.40
CA GLY A 48 5.79 8.24 -19.03
C GLY A 48 7.10 7.79 -18.36
N ARG A 49 7.02 6.95 -17.32
CA ARG A 49 8.15 6.40 -16.57
C ARG A 49 7.98 4.89 -16.39
N GLY A 50 9.03 4.13 -16.69
CA GLY A 50 9.04 2.67 -16.63
C GLY A 50 9.55 2.09 -15.32
N ASP A 51 9.84 2.92 -14.32
CA ASP A 51 10.38 2.45 -13.04
C ASP A 51 9.38 1.53 -12.34
N CYS A 52 9.82 0.31 -12.01
CA CYS A 52 9.02 -0.71 -11.34
C CYS A 52 9.76 -1.29 -10.14
N TYR A 53 9.01 -1.82 -9.18
CA TYR A 53 9.54 -2.55 -8.02
C TYR A 53 8.73 -3.82 -7.75
N ALA A 54 9.30 -4.71 -6.96
CA ALA A 54 8.66 -5.94 -6.52
C ALA A 54 8.45 -5.91 -5.00
N GLU A 55 7.30 -6.38 -4.55
CA GLU A 55 6.95 -6.55 -3.14
C GLU A 55 6.34 -7.94 -2.91
N GLN A 56 6.27 -8.38 -1.65
CA GLN A 56 5.54 -9.60 -1.31
C GLN A 56 4.06 -9.43 -1.65
N PHE A 57 3.49 -10.38 -2.39
CA PHE A 57 2.05 -10.39 -2.64
C PHE A 57 1.32 -10.97 -1.43
N LEU A 58 0.39 -10.20 -0.88
CA LEU A 58 -0.53 -10.66 0.15
C LEU A 58 -1.81 -11.16 -0.53
N ASP A 59 -2.22 -12.41 -0.26
CA ASP A 59 -3.50 -12.93 -0.73
C ASP A 59 -4.65 -12.41 0.15
N LYS A 60 -5.69 -11.87 -0.50
CA LYS A 60 -6.90 -11.30 0.14
C LYS A 60 -6.63 -10.38 1.35
N PRO A 61 -5.74 -9.38 1.24
CA PRO A 61 -5.46 -8.46 2.33
C PRO A 61 -6.65 -7.53 2.54
N ARG A 62 -6.79 -7.03 3.78
CA ARG A 62 -7.63 -5.86 4.06
C ARG A 62 -6.84 -4.59 3.77
N HIS A 63 -7.46 -3.61 3.14
CA HIS A 63 -6.88 -2.29 2.91
C HIS A 63 -7.37 -1.35 4.02
N VAL A 64 -6.46 -0.93 4.88
CA VAL A 64 -6.74 -0.05 6.01
C VAL A 64 -5.96 1.23 5.81
N GLU A 65 -6.58 2.37 6.09
CA GLU A 65 -5.88 3.65 6.00
C GLU A 65 -6.16 4.56 7.18
N ALA A 66 -5.19 5.42 7.50
CA ALA A 66 -5.26 6.36 8.60
C ALA A 66 -5.26 7.80 8.05
N GLN A 67 -6.27 8.58 8.44
CA GLN A 67 -6.33 10.00 8.11
C GLN A 67 -5.44 10.79 9.06
N VAL A 68 -4.55 11.61 8.49
CA VAL A 68 -3.62 12.46 9.24
C VAL A 68 -3.86 13.93 8.91
N LEU A 69 -3.74 14.79 9.92
CA LEU A 69 -3.53 16.23 9.78
C LEU A 69 -2.22 16.61 10.45
N ALA A 70 -1.41 17.40 9.75
CA ALA A 70 -0.15 17.92 10.27
C ALA A 70 -0.01 19.41 10.00
N ASP A 71 0.63 20.14 10.92
CA ASP A 71 0.89 21.58 10.79
C ASP A 71 2.38 21.88 10.57
N SER A 72 2.70 23.16 10.34
CA SER A 72 4.06 23.65 10.16
C SER A 72 4.85 23.79 11.47
N HIS A 73 4.25 23.45 12.61
CA HIS A 73 4.89 23.47 13.94
C HIS A 73 5.34 22.08 14.39
N GLY A 74 5.19 21.05 13.54
CA GLY A 74 5.58 19.68 13.82
C GLY A 74 4.50 18.87 14.55
N ASN A 75 3.28 19.39 14.69
CA ASN A 75 2.17 18.63 15.25
C ASN A 75 1.60 17.69 14.20
N VAL A 76 1.30 16.45 14.61
CA VAL A 76 0.70 15.42 13.77
C VAL A 76 -0.40 14.72 14.56
N VAL A 77 -1.62 14.73 14.03
CA VAL A 77 -2.80 14.10 14.63
C VAL A 77 -3.37 13.08 13.64
N VAL A 78 -3.71 11.89 14.15
CA VAL A 78 -4.44 10.85 13.41
C VAL A 78 -5.92 10.95 13.77
N LEU A 79 -6.78 11.24 12.79
CA LEU A 79 -8.22 11.46 13.02
C LEU A 79 -9.00 10.15 13.17
N GLY A 80 -8.51 9.06 12.58
CA GLY A 80 -9.15 7.75 12.63
C GLY A 80 -8.71 6.87 11.47
N THR A 81 -9.26 5.66 11.45
CA THR A 81 -9.02 4.66 10.41
C THR A 81 -10.20 4.51 9.47
N ARG A 82 -9.96 4.04 8.24
CA ARG A 82 -10.99 3.62 7.28
C ARG A 82 -10.68 2.22 6.77
N ASP A 83 -11.73 1.41 6.58
CA ASP A 83 -11.66 0.20 5.77
C ASP A 83 -11.99 0.56 4.32
N CYS A 84 -11.07 0.26 3.42
CA CYS A 84 -11.24 0.45 1.97
C CYS A 84 -11.06 -0.87 1.21
N SER A 85 -11.28 -2.02 1.87
CA SER A 85 -11.05 -3.35 1.32
C SER A 85 -12.00 -3.73 0.19
N LEU A 86 -13.19 -3.15 0.14
CA LEU A 86 -14.16 -3.42 -0.92
C LEU A 86 -13.72 -2.69 -2.19
N GLN A 87 -13.03 -3.43 -3.05
CA GLN A 87 -12.41 -2.90 -4.27
C GLN A 87 -12.77 -3.74 -5.49
N ARG A 88 -12.76 -3.12 -6.67
CA ARG A 88 -12.79 -3.82 -7.95
C ARG A 88 -11.62 -3.37 -8.80
N ARG A 89 -10.77 -4.32 -9.23
CA ARG A 89 -9.54 -4.02 -9.99
C ARG A 89 -8.67 -2.97 -9.27
N ASN A 90 -8.46 -3.17 -7.96
CA ASN A 90 -7.60 -2.33 -7.12
C ASN A 90 -8.05 -0.86 -7.02
N GLN A 91 -9.34 -0.61 -7.19
CA GLN A 91 -10.00 0.68 -7.02
C GLN A 91 -11.07 0.58 -5.94
N LYS A 92 -11.05 1.53 -4.99
CA LYS A 92 -11.98 1.60 -3.85
C LYS A 92 -13.42 1.81 -4.36
N LEU A 93 -14.35 1.00 -3.85
CA LEU A 93 -15.78 1.09 -4.19
C LEU A 93 -16.63 1.51 -3.00
N VAL A 94 -16.33 0.95 -1.82
CA VAL A 94 -17.00 1.28 -0.56
C VAL A 94 -15.93 1.46 0.50
N GLU A 95 -16.11 2.50 1.30
CA GLU A 95 -15.21 2.93 2.35
C GLU A 95 -16.03 3.14 3.62
N GLU A 96 -15.60 2.58 4.76
CA GLU A 96 -16.28 2.76 6.04
C GLU A 96 -15.31 3.24 7.13
N ALA A 97 -15.83 4.04 8.06
CA ALA A 97 -15.08 4.61 9.16
C ALA A 97 -15.84 4.42 10.49
N PRO A 98 -15.20 3.96 11.57
CA PRO A 98 -13.82 3.45 11.62
C PRO A 98 -13.68 2.07 10.94
N ALA A 99 -12.44 1.61 10.67
CA ALA A 99 -12.22 0.23 10.22
C ALA A 99 -12.65 -0.77 11.33
N PRO A 100 -13.72 -1.57 11.14
CA PRO A 100 -14.42 -2.20 12.26
C PRO A 100 -13.76 -3.48 12.77
N PHE A 101 -12.87 -4.10 11.99
CA PHE A 101 -12.23 -5.38 12.32
C PHE A 101 -10.88 -5.26 13.02
N LEU A 102 -10.35 -4.05 13.18
CA LEU A 102 -9.06 -3.86 13.85
C LEU A 102 -9.20 -4.12 15.34
N THR A 103 -8.31 -4.95 15.89
CA THR A 103 -8.11 -5.02 17.34
C THR A 103 -7.58 -3.68 17.86
N ASP A 104 -7.71 -3.44 19.16
CA ASP A 104 -7.20 -2.21 19.77
C ASP A 104 -5.68 -2.07 19.58
N ASP A 105 -4.94 -3.17 19.68
CA ASP A 105 -3.49 -3.20 19.43
C ASP A 105 -3.15 -2.86 17.97
N GLN A 106 -3.87 -3.44 17.01
CA GLN A 106 -3.67 -3.14 15.59
C GLN A 106 -3.99 -1.67 15.29
N ARG A 107 -5.09 -1.15 15.84
CA ARG A 107 -5.48 0.25 15.70
C ARG A 107 -4.43 1.19 16.28
N ALA A 108 -3.91 0.88 17.47
CA ALA A 108 -2.83 1.63 18.10
C ALA A 108 -1.56 1.62 17.24
N ARG A 109 -1.18 0.47 16.66
CA ARG A 109 -0.03 0.34 15.75
C ARG A 109 -0.20 1.15 14.46
N VAL A 110 -1.40 1.14 13.86
CA VAL A 110 -1.73 1.96 12.67
C VAL A 110 -1.59 3.45 13.01
N HIS A 111 -2.18 3.90 14.12
CA HIS A 111 -2.11 5.31 14.54
C HIS A 111 -0.66 5.74 14.83
N ALA A 112 0.09 4.93 15.58
CA ALA A 112 1.47 5.24 15.92
C ALA A 112 2.36 5.31 14.67
N SER A 113 2.22 4.34 13.75
CA SER A 113 3.00 4.29 12.51
C SER A 113 2.66 5.46 11.58
N ALA A 114 1.37 5.78 11.42
CA ALA A 114 0.93 6.91 10.59
C ALA A 114 1.44 8.25 11.11
N ARG A 115 1.40 8.45 12.44
CA ARG A 115 1.97 9.65 13.06
C ARG A 115 3.49 9.72 12.86
N ALA A 116 4.19 8.61 13.08
CA ALA A 116 5.64 8.55 13.00
C ALA A 116 6.17 8.85 11.59
N ILE A 117 5.57 8.25 10.55
CA ILE A 117 6.01 8.47 9.17
C ILE A 117 5.78 9.91 8.71
N CYS A 118 4.63 10.50 9.05
CA CYS A 118 4.33 11.90 8.72
C CYS A 118 5.27 12.86 9.46
N ALA A 119 5.55 12.61 10.74
CA ALA A 119 6.50 13.42 11.51
C ALA A 119 7.93 13.32 10.95
N ALA A 120 8.40 12.10 10.63
CA ALA A 120 9.72 11.88 10.05
C ALA A 120 9.88 12.53 8.67
N ALA A 121 8.79 12.58 7.88
CA ALA A 121 8.78 13.24 6.58
C ALA A 121 8.65 14.77 6.65
N GLY A 122 8.44 15.36 7.84
CA GLY A 122 8.11 16.79 7.97
C GLY A 122 6.82 17.17 7.24
N TYR A 123 5.83 16.27 7.23
CA TYR A 123 4.59 16.42 6.48
C TYR A 123 3.76 17.62 6.99
N THR A 124 3.08 18.32 6.09
CA THR A 124 2.16 19.43 6.44
C THR A 124 0.91 19.34 5.57
N GLY A 125 -0.26 19.58 6.17
CA GLY A 125 -1.56 19.48 5.50
C GLY A 125 -2.32 18.21 5.86
N ALA A 126 -3.25 17.81 4.98
CA ALA A 126 -4.06 16.61 5.13
C ALA A 126 -3.49 15.47 4.27
N GLY A 127 -3.22 14.33 4.91
CA GLY A 127 -2.64 13.15 4.27
C GLY A 127 -3.31 11.86 4.71
N THR A 128 -3.09 10.80 3.94
CA THR A 128 -3.56 9.45 4.28
C THR A 128 -2.37 8.50 4.24
N VAL A 129 -2.23 7.68 5.28
CA VAL A 129 -1.23 6.60 5.32
C VAL A 129 -1.98 5.29 5.11
N GLU A 130 -1.65 4.57 4.05
CA GLU A 130 -2.30 3.31 3.67
C GLU A 130 -1.50 2.10 4.16
N PHE A 131 -2.22 1.06 4.57
CA PHE A 131 -1.71 -0.19 5.11
C PHE A 131 -2.43 -1.38 4.46
N LEU A 132 -1.73 -2.51 4.39
CA LEU A 132 -2.32 -3.80 4.07
C LEU A 132 -2.26 -4.69 5.31
N LEU A 133 -3.41 -5.21 5.73
CA LEU A 133 -3.51 -6.19 6.81
C LEU A 133 -3.67 -7.59 6.20
N SER A 134 -2.71 -8.48 6.45
CA SER A 134 -2.75 -9.86 5.97
C SER A 134 -3.80 -10.70 6.72
N GLN A 135 -4.13 -11.88 6.17
CA GLN A 135 -5.03 -12.83 6.84
C GLN A 135 -4.49 -13.35 8.18
N ASP A 136 -3.16 -13.39 8.33
CA ASP A 136 -2.48 -13.79 9.56
C ASP A 136 -2.36 -12.64 10.58
N GLY A 137 -3.00 -11.50 10.31
CA GLY A 137 -3.05 -10.36 11.22
C GLY A 137 -1.81 -9.46 11.18
N VAL A 138 -0.94 -9.61 10.18
CA VAL A 138 0.27 -8.81 10.01
C VAL A 138 -0.09 -7.48 9.32
N LEU A 139 0.27 -6.38 9.99
CA LEU A 139 0.27 -5.00 9.49
C LEU A 139 1.67 -4.61 9.01
#